data_AF-A0A939H7A4-F1
#
_entry.id   AF-A0A939H7A4-F1
#
_cell.length_a   1.000
_cell.length_b   1.000
_cell.length_c   1.000
_cell.angle_alpha   90.00
_cell.angle_beta   90.00
_cell.angle_gamma   90.00
#
_symmetry.space_group_name_H-M   'P 1'
#
loop_
_entity.id
_entity.type
_entity.pdbx_description
1 polymer ?
#
loop_
_entity_poly.entity_id
_entity_poly.type
_entity_poly.pdbx_seq_one_letter_code
_entity_poly.pdbx_strand_id
1 'polypeptide(L)'
;MNHNLTKNMRVLVIDNHMLARGYLKYSMEELGFQNIEYIDKPNLALTALQTNYYDLIICSYQLKNEQDGYFLYEKFKLSEYFRPTSAFVFISADTTPDIVHSIVELQPDDFLAKPFTVRELSKRLTRVLTRKQALRPIYSLIESNQLELALSEIEVFLSESKNADFYPVALKQKGEILFAKGFIEQAKDFYQAILNVQNFTWAQFGLIRCFIKLDEDDEAEKRILELAFQPDSMLAAYDLLTALHIKHKDFDDALESIQVARNVSPRNINRHYMAVDLSRITHDYETQFEAAKRLVKYAKNSIHDKPEIYLSVARAGIDFAMTAESSETSKLLKQVHEYIKQMRSSFPKADLSEQMTVIDARMLYLKDESHNAKALLDQLSNTRLEAQSMEALLDKAKAFHDVGLHDNALTILDAITKRCIQDSKQSELFLHYIQQEREEKDKIRHSPKNLTSSAVNQYQQGNLDAALENFRQAFTIMPKNPSIALNLLQAAAISIRDKGQSKYDKEMVRNCMITIENGALNAEQDQRYHKVKEILRELD
;
A
#
# COMPACT_ATOMS: atom_id res chain seq x y z
N MET A 1 5.09 38.74 -17.21
CA MET A 1 6.17 38.07 -16.45
C MET A 1 7.31 39.08 -16.27
N ASN A 2 7.98 39.15 -15.13
CA ASN A 2 9.09 40.10 -14.94
C ASN A 2 10.31 39.61 -15.72
N HIS A 3 10.65 40.28 -16.83
CA HIS A 3 11.75 39.87 -17.72
C HIS A 3 13.13 39.81 -17.05
N ASN A 4 13.36 40.56 -15.96
CA ASN A 4 14.63 40.47 -15.23
C ASN A 4 14.69 39.20 -14.36
N LEU A 5 13.54 38.73 -13.88
CA LEU A 5 13.45 37.50 -13.10
C LEU A 5 13.72 36.26 -13.98
N THR A 6 13.11 36.23 -15.18
CA THR A 6 13.19 35.08 -16.09
C THR A 6 14.57 34.89 -16.73
N LYS A 7 15.36 35.96 -16.89
CA LYS A 7 16.70 35.89 -17.50
C LYS A 7 17.71 35.08 -16.67
N ASN A 8 17.64 35.19 -15.34
CA ASN A 8 18.61 34.55 -14.45
C ASN A 8 18.18 33.15 -13.99
N MET A 9 16.92 32.76 -14.25
CA MET A 9 16.40 31.45 -13.87
C MET A 9 16.96 30.35 -14.76
N ARG A 10 17.37 29.24 -14.14
CA ARG A 10 17.72 28.01 -14.87
C ARG A 10 16.48 27.13 -14.99
N VAL A 11 16.14 26.77 -16.23
CA VAL A 11 14.96 25.97 -16.56
C VAL A 11 15.40 24.62 -17.14
N LEU A 12 14.82 23.55 -16.61
CA LEU A 12 14.95 22.20 -17.16
C LEU A 12 13.63 21.79 -17.81
N VAL A 13 13.66 21.49 -19.11
CA VAL A 13 12.50 20.99 -19.86
C VAL A 13 12.74 19.53 -20.24
N ILE A 14 11.83 18.66 -19.82
CA ILE A 14 11.93 17.22 -19.99
C ILE A 14 10.74 16.76 -20.82
N ASP A 15 10.96 16.53 -22.11
CA ASP A 15 9.92 16.05 -23.03
C ASP A 15 10.57 15.26 -24.16
N ASN A 16 10.01 14.08 -24.46
CA ASN A 16 10.49 13.18 -25.50
C ASN A 16 10.01 13.58 -26.91
N HIS A 17 8.95 14.36 -27.04
CA HIS A 17 8.38 14.77 -28.32
C HIS A 17 9.07 16.02 -28.87
N MET A 18 9.73 15.87 -30.03
CA MET A 18 10.49 16.95 -30.67
C MET A 18 9.64 18.21 -30.94
N LEU A 19 8.40 18.03 -31.41
CA LEU A 19 7.47 19.15 -31.66
C LEU A 19 7.08 19.86 -30.37
N ALA A 20 6.81 19.11 -29.29
CA ALA A 20 6.47 19.69 -27.99
C ALA A 20 7.66 20.47 -27.40
N ARG A 21 8.89 19.94 -27.52
CA ARG A 21 10.11 20.67 -27.15
C ARG A 21 10.30 21.95 -27.97
N GLY A 22 10.10 21.89 -29.29
CA GLY A 22 10.20 23.07 -30.17
C GLY A 22 9.20 24.16 -29.78
N TYR A 23 7.95 23.76 -29.51
CA TYR A 23 6.91 24.68 -29.05
C TYR A 23 7.21 25.26 -27.67
N LEU A 24 7.64 24.44 -26.71
CA LEU A 24 8.04 24.89 -25.38
C LEU A 24 9.23 25.85 -25.47
N LYS A 25 10.19 25.57 -26.36
CA LYS A 25 11.33 26.45 -26.58
C LYS A 25 10.92 27.83 -27.04
N TYR A 26 10.15 27.88 -28.12
CA TYR A 26 9.57 29.13 -28.60
C TYR A 26 8.80 29.85 -27.48
N SER A 27 7.93 29.12 -26.78
CA SER A 27 7.11 29.70 -25.71
C SER A 27 7.93 30.24 -24.54
N MET A 28 8.98 29.54 -24.10
CA MET A 28 9.85 29.99 -23.00
C MET A 28 10.71 31.18 -23.40
N GLU A 29 11.23 31.21 -24.63
CA GLU A 29 12.01 32.33 -25.15
C GLU A 29 11.15 33.60 -25.28
N GLU A 30 9.91 33.48 -25.77
CA GLU A 30 8.91 34.57 -25.79
C GLU A 30 8.60 35.09 -24.38
N LEU A 31 8.63 34.23 -23.37
CA LEU A 31 8.46 34.61 -21.96
C LEU A 31 9.72 35.25 -21.35
N GLY A 32 10.86 35.21 -22.06
CA GLY A 32 12.12 35.83 -21.67
C GLY A 32 13.04 34.94 -20.83
N PHE A 33 12.86 33.62 -20.86
CA PHE A 33 13.84 32.67 -20.31
C PHE A 33 15.02 32.50 -21.25
N GLN A 34 16.25 32.52 -20.72
CA GLN A 34 17.48 32.42 -21.51
C GLN A 34 18.29 31.15 -21.21
N ASN A 35 18.26 30.66 -19.98
CA ASN A 35 19.02 29.49 -19.55
C ASN A 35 18.13 28.26 -19.51
N ILE A 36 17.84 27.68 -20.67
CA ILE A 36 16.94 26.52 -20.78
C ILE A 36 17.71 25.30 -21.27
N GLU A 37 17.69 24.24 -20.47
CA GLU A 37 18.22 22.94 -20.82
C GLU A 37 17.09 22.00 -21.23
N TYR A 38 17.27 21.31 -22.35
CA TYR A 38 16.27 20.39 -22.90
C TYR A 38 16.79 18.96 -22.84
N ILE A 39 16.00 18.09 -22.25
CA ILE A 39 16.32 16.69 -22.09
C ILE A 39 15.16 15.83 -22.61
N ASP A 40 15.49 14.76 -23.33
CA ASP A 40 14.53 13.82 -23.91
C ASP A 40 14.54 12.44 -23.23
N LYS A 41 15.43 12.23 -22.25
CA LYS A 41 15.62 10.97 -21.53
C LYS A 41 15.63 11.17 -20.01
N PRO A 42 14.87 10.38 -19.23
CA PRO A 42 14.83 10.46 -17.76
C PRO A 42 16.21 10.40 -17.08
N ASN A 43 17.08 9.47 -17.50
CA ASN A 43 18.41 9.31 -16.90
C ASN A 43 19.28 10.57 -17.01
N LEU A 44 19.21 11.27 -18.14
CA LEU A 44 19.95 12.52 -18.33
C LEU A 44 19.42 13.62 -17.41
N ALA A 45 18.10 13.65 -17.15
CA ALA A 45 17.51 14.61 -16.23
C ALA A 45 17.93 14.37 -14.77
N LEU A 46 18.13 13.11 -14.37
CA LEU A 46 18.71 12.78 -13.06
C LEU A 46 20.16 13.27 -12.95
N THR A 47 20.99 13.02 -13.96
CA THR A 47 22.38 13.54 -13.99
C THR A 47 22.41 15.08 -13.99
N ALA A 48 21.49 15.72 -14.70
CA ALA A 48 21.37 17.16 -14.76
C ALA A 48 21.08 17.76 -13.38
N LEU A 49 20.15 17.18 -12.61
CA LEU A 49 19.87 17.63 -11.24
C LEU A 49 21.03 17.42 -10.26
N GLN A 50 21.83 16.36 -10.45
CA GLN A 50 23.01 16.13 -9.61
C GLN A 50 24.10 17.18 -9.84
N THR A 51 24.17 17.74 -11.05
CA THR A 51 25.26 18.63 -11.46
C THR A 51 24.87 20.11 -11.42
N ASN A 52 23.58 20.40 -11.57
CA ASN A 52 23.06 21.76 -11.69
C ASN A 52 21.82 21.97 -10.83
N TYR A 53 21.67 23.21 -10.36
CA TYR A 53 20.45 23.69 -9.75
C TYR A 53 19.51 24.29 -10.80
N TYR A 54 18.22 23.99 -10.69
CA TYR A 54 17.16 24.55 -11.52
C TYR A 54 16.08 25.24 -10.68
N ASP A 55 15.67 26.42 -11.11
CA ASP A 55 14.57 27.16 -10.49
C ASP A 55 13.20 26.63 -10.97
N LEU A 56 13.15 26.10 -12.20
CA LEU A 56 11.94 25.57 -12.81
C LEU A 56 12.24 24.28 -13.57
N ILE A 57 11.44 23.26 -13.29
CA ILE A 57 11.44 21.99 -14.01
C ILE A 57 10.06 21.82 -14.64
N ILE A 58 10.02 21.67 -15.96
CA ILE A 58 8.81 21.33 -16.72
C ILE A 58 8.98 19.92 -17.23
N CYS A 59 8.16 19.00 -16.75
CA CYS A 59 8.27 17.58 -17.06
C CYS A 59 7.01 17.07 -17.77
N SER A 60 7.19 16.44 -18.92
CA SER A 60 6.11 15.70 -19.58
C SER A 60 5.77 14.47 -18.75
N TYR A 61 4.48 14.26 -18.49
CA TYR A 61 4.01 13.07 -17.80
C TYR A 61 4.28 11.83 -18.66
N GLN A 62 3.93 11.86 -19.94
CA GLN A 62 4.31 10.82 -20.89
C GLN A 62 5.71 11.12 -21.42
N LEU A 63 6.67 10.27 -21.06
CA LEU A 63 7.99 10.22 -21.67
C LEU A 63 8.11 8.94 -22.50
N LYS A 64 9.10 8.89 -23.41
CA LYS A 64 9.38 7.68 -24.20
C LYS A 64 10.17 6.71 -23.31
N ASN A 65 10.01 5.43 -23.60
CA ASN A 65 10.56 4.29 -22.86
C ASN A 65 9.72 3.97 -21.61
N GLU A 66 10.22 2.99 -20.87
CA GLU A 66 9.61 2.41 -19.69
C GLU A 66 9.42 3.44 -18.54
N GLN A 67 10.31 4.44 -18.43
CA GLN A 67 10.30 5.44 -17.36
C GLN A 67 9.54 6.73 -17.75
N ASP A 68 8.40 6.97 -17.13
CA ASP A 68 7.56 8.14 -17.38
C ASP A 68 7.88 9.34 -16.45
N GLY A 69 7.15 10.45 -16.60
CA GLY A 69 7.33 11.64 -15.77
C GLY A 69 6.95 11.42 -14.30
N TYR A 70 6.03 10.49 -14.02
CA TYR A 70 5.65 10.10 -12.67
C TYR A 70 6.85 9.46 -11.95
N PHE A 71 7.47 8.46 -12.59
CA PHE A 71 8.72 7.83 -12.12
C PHE A 71 9.80 8.86 -11.82
N LEU A 72 10.00 9.81 -12.73
CA LEU A 72 11.07 10.79 -12.61
C LEU A 72 10.85 11.71 -11.41
N TYR A 73 9.61 12.13 -11.18
CA TYR A 73 9.27 12.96 -10.03
C TYR A 73 9.39 12.20 -8.71
N GLU A 74 9.00 10.93 -8.65
CA GLU A 74 9.28 10.09 -7.47
C GLU A 74 10.78 10.01 -7.17
N LYS A 75 11.62 9.78 -8.21
CA LYS A 75 13.09 9.81 -8.04
C LYS A 75 13.59 11.16 -7.55
N PHE A 76 13.03 12.27 -8.06
CA PHE A 76 13.43 13.61 -7.64
C PHE A 76 13.10 13.84 -6.18
N LYS A 77 11.88 13.50 -5.73
CA LYS A 77 11.49 13.62 -4.30
C LYS A 77 12.38 12.84 -3.35
N LEU A 78 12.90 11.69 -3.78
CA LEU A 78 13.82 10.87 -2.98
C LEU A 78 15.28 11.34 -3.06
N SER A 79 15.58 12.28 -3.96
CA SER A 79 16.93 12.79 -4.15
C SER A 79 17.18 14.03 -3.29
N GLU A 80 18.38 14.16 -2.75
CA GLU A 80 18.84 15.37 -2.03
C GLU A 80 19.00 16.59 -2.95
N TYR A 81 18.90 16.40 -4.26
CA TYR A 81 19.14 17.42 -5.28
C TYR A 81 17.87 18.20 -5.67
N PHE A 82 16.69 17.66 -5.37
CA PHE A 82 15.42 18.33 -5.64
C PHE A 82 14.99 19.15 -4.42
N ARG A 83 15.02 20.48 -4.56
CA ARG A 83 14.82 21.40 -3.44
C ARG A 83 13.38 21.91 -3.37
N PRO A 84 12.83 22.17 -2.17
CA PRO A 84 11.52 22.82 -2.03
C PRO A 84 11.43 24.18 -2.74
N THR A 85 12.55 24.87 -2.95
CA THR A 85 12.64 26.14 -3.68
C THR A 85 12.48 25.99 -5.19
N SER A 86 12.73 24.81 -5.75
CA SER A 86 12.55 24.54 -7.18
C SER A 86 11.06 24.37 -7.49
N ALA A 87 10.62 25.01 -8.58
CA ALA A 87 9.28 24.81 -9.12
C ALA A 87 9.23 23.55 -9.99
N PHE A 88 8.21 22.70 -9.80
CA PHE A 88 7.99 21.55 -10.65
C PHE A 88 6.59 21.57 -11.27
N VAL A 89 6.52 21.61 -12.60
CA VAL A 89 5.27 21.67 -13.36
C VAL A 89 5.16 20.44 -14.26
N PHE A 90 4.06 19.70 -14.12
CA PHE A 90 3.74 18.62 -15.03
C PHE A 90 3.02 19.16 -16.28
N ILE A 91 3.36 18.59 -17.43
CA ILE A 91 2.61 18.77 -18.68
C ILE A 91 2.15 17.40 -19.20
N SER A 92 0.89 17.25 -19.58
CA SER A 92 0.40 15.95 -20.10
C SER A 92 -0.54 16.12 -21.28
N ALA A 93 -0.46 15.22 -22.25
CA ALA A 93 -1.44 15.13 -23.33
C ALA A 93 -2.66 14.27 -22.95
N ASP A 94 -2.54 13.45 -21.91
CA ASP A 94 -3.60 12.59 -21.42
C ASP A 94 -4.20 13.22 -20.15
N THR A 95 -5.52 13.34 -20.13
CA THR A 95 -6.28 13.94 -19.03
C THR A 95 -7.31 12.97 -18.47
N THR A 96 -7.10 11.67 -18.67
CA THR A 96 -7.88 10.62 -18.02
C THR A 96 -7.87 10.78 -16.49
N PRO A 97 -8.98 10.48 -15.80
CA PRO A 97 -9.08 10.64 -14.35
C PRO A 97 -7.91 9.97 -13.59
N ASP A 98 -7.55 8.74 -13.95
CA ASP A 98 -6.45 8.00 -13.31
C ASP A 98 -5.10 8.73 -13.37
N ILE A 99 -4.81 9.43 -14.48
CA ILE A 99 -3.58 10.22 -14.61
C ILE A 99 -3.69 11.50 -13.80
N VAL A 100 -4.81 12.21 -13.89
CA VAL A 100 -5.01 13.46 -13.14
C VAL A 100 -4.91 13.20 -11.64
N HIS A 101 -5.57 12.15 -11.12
CA HIS A 101 -5.46 11.75 -9.72
C HIS A 101 -4.01 11.44 -9.34
N SER A 102 -3.29 10.66 -10.16
CA SER A 102 -1.88 10.34 -9.86
C SER A 102 -0.98 11.58 -9.82
N ILE A 103 -1.23 12.56 -10.70
CA ILE A 103 -0.49 13.84 -10.71
C ILE A 103 -0.85 14.66 -9.47
N VAL A 104 -2.12 14.77 -9.12
CA VAL A 104 -2.57 15.54 -7.95
C VAL A 104 -2.02 14.95 -6.65
N GLU A 105 -1.97 13.62 -6.53
CA GLU A 105 -1.38 12.92 -5.38
C GLU A 105 0.12 13.19 -5.24
N LEU A 106 0.84 13.32 -6.35
CA LEU A 106 2.24 13.75 -6.32
C LEU A 106 2.41 15.19 -5.82
N GLN A 107 1.36 16.00 -5.80
CA GLN A 107 1.39 17.41 -5.36
C GLN A 107 2.50 18.24 -6.05
N PRO A 108 2.55 18.28 -7.40
CA PRO A 108 3.43 19.19 -8.12
C PRO A 108 3.03 20.66 -7.84
N ASP A 109 3.86 21.60 -8.27
CA ASP A 109 3.54 23.02 -8.11
C ASP A 109 2.40 23.49 -9.02
N ASP A 110 2.27 22.89 -10.21
CA ASP A 110 1.15 23.07 -11.13
C ASP A 110 1.09 21.91 -12.15
N PHE A 111 -0.02 21.82 -12.85
CA PHE A 111 -0.27 20.86 -13.92
C PHE A 111 -0.92 21.56 -15.11
N LEU A 112 -0.46 21.23 -16.32
CA LEU A 112 -0.95 21.82 -17.56
C LEU A 112 -1.25 20.76 -18.63
N ALA A 113 -2.48 20.76 -19.15
CA ALA A 113 -2.90 19.88 -20.22
C ALA A 113 -2.42 20.41 -21.58
N LYS A 114 -1.90 19.52 -22.44
CA LYS A 114 -1.53 19.80 -23.83
C LYS A 114 -2.75 19.60 -24.74
N PRO A 115 -2.94 20.44 -25.78
CA PRO A 115 -2.17 21.64 -26.12
C PRO A 115 -2.56 22.84 -25.24
N PHE A 116 -1.60 23.74 -25.01
CA PHE A 116 -1.79 24.99 -24.26
C PHE A 116 -1.23 26.17 -25.06
N THR A 117 -1.68 27.39 -24.74
CA THR A 117 -1.17 28.61 -25.37
C THR A 117 -0.01 29.23 -24.60
N VAL A 118 0.81 30.07 -25.25
CA VAL A 118 1.87 30.86 -24.58
C VAL A 118 1.29 31.70 -23.44
N ARG A 119 0.09 32.27 -23.63
CA ARG A 119 -0.60 33.07 -22.61
C ARG A 119 -0.97 32.23 -21.38
N GLU A 120 -1.48 31.03 -21.59
CA GLU A 120 -1.84 30.12 -20.51
C GLU A 120 -0.61 29.68 -19.73
N LEU A 121 0.45 29.27 -20.43
CA LEU A 121 1.74 28.91 -19.87
C LEU A 121 2.34 30.08 -19.06
N SER A 122 2.32 31.29 -19.61
CA SER A 122 2.74 32.52 -18.94
C SER A 122 2.02 32.72 -17.60
N LYS A 123 0.69 32.59 -17.61
CA LYS A 123 -0.14 32.79 -16.42
C LYS A 123 0.19 31.78 -15.33
N ARG A 124 0.30 30.50 -15.69
CA ARG A 124 0.62 29.39 -14.77
C ARG A 124 2.01 29.53 -14.17
N LEU A 125 3.03 29.71 -15.02
CA LEU A 125 4.42 29.86 -14.56
C LEU A 125 4.63 31.13 -13.74
N THR A 126 4.01 32.25 -14.11
CA THR A 126 4.09 33.48 -13.31
C THR A 126 3.57 33.21 -11.89
N ARG A 127 2.39 32.58 -11.76
CA ARG A 127 1.81 32.24 -10.45
C ARG A 127 2.74 31.35 -9.63
N VAL A 128 3.28 30.28 -10.22
CA VAL A 128 4.15 29.32 -9.53
C VAL A 128 5.45 29.98 -9.08
N LEU A 129 6.12 30.71 -9.98
CA LEU A 129 7.43 31.29 -9.70
C LEU A 129 7.34 32.46 -8.73
N THR A 130 6.33 33.32 -8.84
CA THR A 130 6.12 34.38 -7.85
C THR A 130 5.86 33.80 -6.47
N ARG A 131 5.05 32.73 -6.37
CA ARG A 131 4.85 31.99 -5.11
C ARG A 131 6.15 31.45 -4.54
N LYS A 132 6.94 30.71 -5.34
CA LYS A 132 8.22 30.12 -4.91
C LYS A 132 9.22 31.18 -4.47
N GLN A 133 9.28 32.31 -5.18
CA GLN A 133 10.14 33.42 -4.83
C GLN A 133 9.75 34.06 -3.50
N ALA A 134 8.45 34.31 -3.28
CA ALA A 134 7.95 34.88 -2.04
C ALA A 134 8.24 33.97 -0.83
N LEU A 135 7.99 32.66 -0.97
CA LEU A 135 8.18 31.67 0.10
C LEU A 135 9.62 31.15 0.22
N ARG A 136 10.56 31.65 -0.59
CA ARG A 136 11.95 31.18 -0.60
C ARG A 136 12.61 31.17 0.78
N PRO A 137 12.47 32.21 1.63
CA PRO A 137 13.06 32.19 2.98
C PRO A 137 12.56 31.02 3.82
N ILE A 138 11.25 30.76 3.79
CA ILE A 138 10.61 29.64 4.51
C ILE A 138 11.10 28.29 3.96
N TYR A 139 11.09 28.13 2.63
CA TYR A 139 11.50 26.88 2.00
C TYR A 139 12.97 26.54 2.22
N SER A 140 13.87 27.53 2.25
CA SER A 140 15.29 27.30 2.54
C SER A 140 15.53 26.84 3.99
N LEU A 141 14.73 27.31 4.94
CA LEU A 141 14.79 26.86 6.33
C LEU A 141 14.24 25.43 6.47
N ILE A 142 13.13 25.12 5.80
CA ILE A 142 12.58 23.76 5.75
C ILE A 142 13.58 22.78 5.13
N GLU A 143 14.23 23.16 4.01
CA GLU A 143 15.27 22.37 3.35
C GLU A 143 16.44 22.07 4.30
N SER A 144 16.82 23.06 5.13
CA SER A 144 17.90 22.91 6.11
C SER A 144 17.45 22.22 7.41
N ASN A 145 16.22 21.69 7.46
CA ASN A 145 15.58 21.09 8.64
C ASN A 145 15.54 22.02 9.88
N GLN A 146 15.47 23.33 9.67
CA GLN A 146 15.41 24.36 10.71
C GLN A 146 13.95 24.80 10.94
N LEU A 147 13.13 23.86 11.43
CA LEU A 147 11.68 24.01 11.48
C LEU A 147 11.19 25.13 12.43
N GLU A 148 11.87 25.38 13.55
CA GLU A 148 11.52 26.46 14.48
C GLU A 148 11.78 27.84 13.89
N LEU A 149 12.90 27.98 13.17
CA LEU A 149 13.20 29.20 12.43
C LEU A 149 12.20 29.40 11.29
N ALA A 150 11.80 28.31 10.61
CA ALA A 150 10.77 28.37 9.58
C ALA A 150 9.42 28.86 10.15
N LEU A 151 9.01 28.41 11.34
CA LEU A 151 7.81 28.92 12.02
C LEU A 151 7.92 30.42 12.31
N SER A 152 9.07 30.86 12.81
CA SER A 152 9.32 32.29 13.11
C SER A 152 9.28 33.14 11.83
N GLU A 153 9.88 32.64 10.75
CA GLU A 153 9.85 33.28 9.43
C GLU A 153 8.43 33.34 8.85
N ILE A 154 7.60 32.31 9.08
CA ILE A 154 6.19 32.34 8.67
C ILE A 154 5.43 33.46 9.39
N GLU A 155 5.64 33.67 10.69
CA GLU A 155 4.99 34.79 11.41
C GLU A 155 5.39 36.15 10.82
N VAL A 156 6.69 36.34 10.53
CA VAL A 156 7.18 37.54 9.84
C VAL A 156 6.50 37.67 8.48
N PHE A 157 6.47 36.60 7.68
CA PHE A 157 5.85 36.58 6.36
C PHE A 157 4.37 36.97 6.40
N LEU A 158 3.63 36.50 7.41
CA LEU A 158 2.21 36.80 7.61
C LEU A 158 1.95 38.22 8.12
N SER A 159 2.94 38.87 8.76
CA SER A 159 2.83 40.27 9.20
C SER A 159 2.98 41.28 8.05
N GLU A 160 3.58 40.87 6.93
CA GLU A 160 3.83 41.73 5.79
C GLU A 160 2.65 41.72 4.81
N SER A 161 1.94 42.84 4.66
CA SER A 161 0.75 42.95 3.79
C SER A 161 1.02 42.67 2.31
N LYS A 162 2.26 42.90 1.84
CA LYS A 162 2.69 42.60 0.47
C LYS A 162 2.61 41.10 0.13
N ASN A 163 2.57 40.22 1.14
CA ASN A 163 2.56 38.77 0.98
C ASN A 163 1.14 38.17 1.05
N ALA A 164 0.09 38.99 1.13
CA ALA A 164 -1.29 38.56 1.37
C ALA A 164 -1.76 37.45 0.39
N ASP A 165 -1.39 37.54 -0.89
CA ASP A 165 -1.74 36.56 -1.93
C ASP A 165 -1.20 35.14 -1.63
N PHE A 166 -0.19 35.03 -0.76
CA PHE A 166 0.49 33.77 -0.44
C PHE A 166 0.23 33.28 0.98
N TYR A 167 -0.57 33.98 1.78
CA TYR A 167 -0.92 33.58 3.15
C TYR A 167 -1.48 32.15 3.25
N PRO A 168 -2.41 31.68 2.39
CA PRO A 168 -2.93 30.32 2.52
C PRO A 168 -1.85 29.24 2.41
N VAL A 169 -0.81 29.47 1.61
CA VAL A 169 0.30 28.51 1.45
C VAL A 169 1.24 28.56 2.64
N ALA A 170 1.56 29.75 3.16
CA ALA A 170 2.36 29.91 4.38
C ALA A 170 1.66 29.30 5.61
N LEU A 171 0.34 29.50 5.74
CA LEU A 171 -0.48 28.91 6.80
C LEU A 171 -0.52 27.39 6.71
N LYS A 172 -0.64 26.84 5.49
CA LYS A 172 -0.53 25.39 5.27
C LYS A 172 0.82 24.86 5.78
N GLN A 173 1.93 25.52 5.44
CA GLN A 173 3.27 25.14 5.93
C GLN A 173 3.37 25.22 7.45
N LYS A 174 2.81 26.27 8.07
CA LYS A 174 2.77 26.40 9.54
C LYS A 174 2.10 25.20 10.20
N GLY A 175 0.91 24.81 9.73
CA GLY A 175 0.20 23.65 10.25
C GLY A 175 0.99 22.35 10.07
N GLU A 176 1.56 22.12 8.88
CA GLU A 176 2.38 20.94 8.59
C GLU A 176 3.62 20.86 9.50
N ILE A 177 4.27 21.99 9.77
CA ILE A 177 5.44 22.06 10.66
C ILE A 177 5.03 21.82 12.12
N LEU A 178 3.95 22.43 12.61
CA LEU A 178 3.44 22.20 13.98
C LEU A 178 3.15 20.72 14.22
N PHE A 179 2.48 20.08 13.26
CA PHE A 179 2.20 18.65 13.31
C PHE A 179 3.48 17.81 13.30
N ALA A 180 4.41 18.07 12.37
CA ALA A 180 5.67 17.33 12.26
C ALA A 180 6.56 17.46 13.49
N LYS A 181 6.50 18.61 14.18
CA LYS A 181 7.20 18.87 15.45
C LYS A 181 6.58 18.17 16.66
N GLY A 182 5.39 17.58 16.52
CA GLY A 182 4.66 16.94 17.62
C GLY A 182 3.86 17.92 18.49
N PHE A 183 3.70 19.18 18.07
CA PHE A 183 2.85 20.16 18.78
C PHE A 183 1.38 19.95 18.41
N ILE A 184 0.84 18.76 18.69
CA ILE A 184 -0.44 18.30 18.15
C ILE A 184 -1.62 19.16 18.64
N GLU A 185 -1.67 19.51 19.92
CA GLU A 185 -2.72 20.40 20.45
C GLU A 185 -2.69 21.80 19.80
N GLN A 186 -1.50 22.37 19.66
CA GLN A 186 -1.34 23.68 18.99
C GLN A 186 -1.72 23.60 17.51
N ALA A 187 -1.39 22.49 16.84
CA ALA A 187 -1.79 22.24 15.46
C ALA A 187 -3.32 22.12 15.33
N LYS A 188 -3.97 21.39 16.25
CA LYS A 188 -5.43 21.26 16.33
C LYS A 188 -6.10 22.63 16.45
N ASP A 189 -5.69 23.42 17.46
CA ASP A 189 -6.22 24.78 17.68
C ASP A 189 -6.00 25.67 16.45
N PHE A 190 -4.81 25.58 15.84
CA PHE A 190 -4.47 26.31 14.63
C PHE A 190 -5.40 25.94 13.46
N TYR A 191 -5.56 24.65 13.15
CA TYR A 191 -6.43 24.23 12.06
C TYR A 191 -7.89 24.58 12.32
N GLN A 192 -8.37 24.46 13.57
CA GLN A 192 -9.71 24.88 13.97
C GLN A 192 -9.92 26.39 13.72
N ALA A 193 -8.95 27.21 14.11
CA ALA A 193 -8.98 28.66 13.90
C ALA A 193 -9.01 29.02 12.40
N ILE A 194 -8.24 28.30 11.57
CA ILE A 194 -8.28 28.48 10.11
C ILE A 194 -9.66 28.14 9.54
N LEU A 195 -10.25 27.02 9.96
CA LEU A 195 -11.56 26.57 9.47
C LEU A 195 -12.70 27.50 9.88
N ASN A 196 -12.57 28.21 11.01
CA ASN A 196 -13.53 29.24 11.42
C ASN A 196 -13.53 30.46 10.49
N VAL A 197 -12.42 30.73 9.80
CA VAL A 197 -12.30 31.86 8.85
C VAL A 197 -12.69 31.42 7.45
N GLN A 198 -12.13 30.30 6.98
CA GLN A 198 -12.37 29.80 5.64
C GLN A 198 -12.27 28.26 5.62
N ASN A 199 -13.20 27.65 4.90
CA ASN A 199 -13.27 26.20 4.76
C ASN A 199 -12.22 25.68 3.78
N PHE A 200 -11.00 25.43 4.25
CA PHE A 200 -9.91 24.87 3.45
C PHE A 200 -9.80 23.35 3.65
N THR A 201 -9.83 22.58 2.55
CA THR A 201 -9.68 21.12 2.59
C THR A 201 -8.37 20.65 3.22
N TRP A 202 -7.26 21.35 2.97
CA TRP A 202 -5.98 21.02 3.61
C TRP A 202 -6.00 21.21 5.13
N ALA A 203 -6.77 22.17 5.63
CA ALA A 203 -6.91 22.42 7.07
C ALA A 203 -7.85 21.38 7.72
N GLN A 204 -8.90 20.93 7.00
CA GLN A 204 -9.73 19.81 7.44
C GLN A 204 -8.91 18.53 7.61
N PHE A 205 -8.09 18.17 6.63
CA PHE A 205 -7.20 17.00 6.74
C PHE A 205 -6.16 17.16 7.84
N GLY A 206 -5.59 18.35 8.01
CA GLY A 206 -4.69 18.66 9.12
C GLY A 206 -5.34 18.45 10.47
N LEU A 207 -6.57 18.94 10.64
CA LEU A 207 -7.36 18.78 11.86
C LEU A 207 -7.70 17.30 12.13
N ILE A 208 -8.13 16.54 11.11
CA ILE A 208 -8.40 15.10 11.23
C ILE A 208 -7.15 14.36 11.71
N ARG A 209 -5.97 14.65 11.12
CA ARG A 209 -4.71 14.03 11.56
C ARG A 209 -4.39 14.37 13.02
N CYS A 210 -4.74 15.57 13.49
CA CYS A 210 -4.59 15.92 14.89
C CYS A 210 -5.53 15.13 15.79
N PHE A 211 -6.81 14.99 15.43
CA PHE A 211 -7.76 14.15 16.16
C PHE A 211 -7.28 12.69 16.29
N ILE A 212 -6.82 12.08 15.19
CA ILE A 212 -6.27 10.71 15.20
C ILE A 212 -5.07 10.61 16.15
N LYS A 213 -4.21 11.64 16.22
CA LYS A 213 -3.03 11.66 17.09
C LYS A 213 -3.34 11.98 18.57
N LEU A 214 -4.49 12.56 18.85
CA LEU A 214 -4.98 12.84 20.21
C LEU A 214 -5.96 11.77 20.71
N ASP A 215 -6.12 10.67 19.96
CA ASP A 215 -7.08 9.61 20.26
C ASP A 215 -8.55 10.07 20.30
N GLU A 216 -8.86 11.17 19.61
CA GLU A 216 -10.22 11.70 19.41
C GLU A 216 -10.83 11.09 18.13
N ASP A 217 -10.89 9.77 18.10
CA ASP A 217 -11.12 9.00 16.87
C ASP A 217 -12.55 9.14 16.32
N ASP A 218 -13.57 9.25 17.19
CA ASP A 218 -14.97 9.45 16.76
C ASP A 218 -15.13 10.75 15.94
N GLU A 219 -14.47 11.83 16.38
CA GLU A 219 -14.50 13.12 15.68
C GLU A 219 -13.68 13.08 14.39
N ALA A 220 -12.58 12.31 14.38
CA ALA A 220 -11.83 12.06 13.15
C ALA A 220 -12.69 11.32 12.13
N GLU A 221 -13.30 10.20 12.52
CA GLU A 221 -14.10 9.35 11.64
C GLU A 221 -15.26 10.11 11.01
N LYS A 222 -16.05 10.81 11.83
CA LYS A 222 -17.17 11.63 11.36
C LYS A 222 -16.75 12.59 10.25
N ARG A 223 -15.65 13.31 10.44
CA ARG A 223 -15.13 14.27 9.46
C ARG A 223 -14.55 13.58 8.23
N ILE A 224 -13.92 12.42 8.40
CA ILE A 224 -13.42 11.61 7.27
C ILE A 224 -14.58 11.19 6.38
N LEU A 225 -15.67 10.68 6.97
CA LEU A 225 -16.86 10.25 6.23
C LEU A 225 -17.48 11.41 5.44
N GLU A 226 -17.57 12.62 6.02
CA GLU A 226 -18.03 13.81 5.31
C GLU A 226 -17.17 14.13 4.06
N LEU A 227 -15.84 13.92 4.13
CA LEU A 227 -14.91 14.17 3.03
C LEU A 227 -14.83 13.02 2.02
N ALA A 228 -15.20 11.81 2.43
CA ALA A 228 -15.22 10.63 1.55
C ALA A 228 -16.26 10.78 0.43
N PHE A 229 -17.35 11.53 0.66
CA PHE A 229 -18.38 11.77 -0.36
C PHE A 229 -18.05 12.92 -1.34
N GLN A 230 -16.92 13.61 -1.18
CA GLN A 230 -16.54 14.75 -2.03
C GLN A 230 -15.46 14.33 -3.04
N PRO A 231 -15.67 14.53 -4.36
CA PRO A 231 -14.74 14.05 -5.39
C PRO A 231 -13.29 14.49 -5.23
N ASP A 232 -13.06 15.74 -4.80
CA ASP A 232 -11.72 16.32 -4.69
C ASP A 232 -10.95 15.88 -3.44
N SER A 233 -11.65 15.36 -2.41
CA SER A 233 -11.06 14.93 -1.14
C SER A 233 -11.17 13.43 -0.88
N MET A 234 -12.00 12.71 -1.64
CA MET A 234 -12.35 11.31 -1.43
C MET A 234 -11.13 10.40 -1.23
N LEU A 235 -10.11 10.51 -2.09
CA LEU A 235 -8.92 9.64 -2.03
C LEU A 235 -8.15 9.83 -0.72
N ALA A 236 -7.89 11.08 -0.32
CA ALA A 236 -7.19 11.37 0.92
C ALA A 236 -8.04 11.05 2.16
N ALA A 237 -9.37 11.13 2.05
CA ALA A 237 -10.29 10.70 3.10
C ALA A 237 -10.23 9.17 3.30
N TYR A 238 -10.28 8.36 2.24
CA TYR A 238 -10.14 6.91 2.36
C TYR A 238 -8.77 6.47 2.85
N ASP A 239 -7.69 7.18 2.49
CA ASP A 239 -6.35 6.92 3.06
C ASP A 239 -6.33 7.16 4.58
N LEU A 240 -7.01 8.21 5.07
CA LEU A 240 -7.14 8.49 6.51
C LEU A 240 -8.07 7.50 7.20
N LEU A 241 -9.18 7.10 6.56
CA LEU A 241 -10.09 6.08 7.07
C LEU A 241 -9.39 4.74 7.26
N THR A 242 -8.59 4.34 6.26
CA THR A 242 -7.75 3.14 6.32
C THR A 242 -6.79 3.22 7.51
N ALA A 243 -6.11 4.35 7.71
CA ALA A 243 -5.20 4.55 8.83
C ALA A 243 -5.91 4.48 10.20
N LEU A 244 -7.15 4.98 10.28
CA LEU A 244 -7.97 4.92 11.49
C LEU A 244 -8.40 3.48 11.81
N HIS A 245 -8.93 2.75 10.82
CA HIS A 245 -9.30 1.34 11.00
C HIS A 245 -8.08 0.48 11.38
N ILE A 246 -6.90 0.73 10.80
CA ILE A 246 -5.65 0.07 11.21
C ILE A 246 -5.34 0.33 12.68
N LYS A 247 -5.49 1.57 13.15
CA LYS A 247 -5.27 1.94 14.56
C LYS A 247 -6.22 1.19 15.50
N HIS A 248 -7.47 0.99 15.08
CA HIS A 248 -8.48 0.23 15.85
C HIS A 248 -8.37 -1.28 15.70
N LYS A 249 -7.48 -1.76 14.81
CA LYS A 249 -7.32 -3.17 14.42
C LYS A 249 -8.53 -3.75 13.70
N ASP A 250 -9.35 -2.89 13.10
CA ASP A 250 -10.48 -3.25 12.23
C ASP A 250 -9.96 -3.52 10.81
N PHE A 251 -9.18 -4.59 10.66
CA PHE A 251 -8.40 -4.83 9.45
C PHE A 251 -9.24 -5.15 8.21
N ASP A 252 -10.41 -5.76 8.37
CA ASP A 252 -11.34 -5.98 7.26
C ASP A 252 -11.89 -4.64 6.73
N ASP A 253 -12.33 -3.73 7.60
CA ASP A 253 -12.80 -2.41 7.21
C ASP A 253 -11.68 -1.53 6.63
N ALA A 254 -10.45 -1.69 7.13
CA ALA A 254 -9.25 -1.09 6.54
C ALA A 254 -9.01 -1.62 5.12
N LEU A 255 -9.16 -2.94 4.91
CA LEU A 255 -8.98 -3.58 3.61
C LEU A 255 -10.02 -3.08 2.59
N GLU A 256 -11.28 -2.96 2.99
CA GLU A 256 -12.35 -2.40 2.15
C GLU A 256 -12.04 -0.95 1.76
N SER A 257 -11.67 -0.11 2.73
CA SER A 257 -11.35 1.30 2.51
C SER A 257 -10.20 1.49 1.51
N ILE A 258 -9.12 0.71 1.64
CA ILE A 258 -7.99 0.78 0.72
C ILE A 258 -8.28 0.14 -0.65
N GLN A 259 -9.22 -0.82 -0.72
CA GLN A 259 -9.74 -1.33 -2.00
C GLN A 259 -10.44 -0.23 -2.79
N VAL A 260 -11.29 0.57 -2.15
CA VAL A 260 -11.95 1.71 -2.82
C VAL A 260 -10.91 2.70 -3.35
N ALA A 261 -9.97 3.13 -2.51
CA ALA A 261 -8.95 4.10 -2.90
C ALA A 261 -8.06 3.59 -4.05
N ARG A 262 -7.66 2.31 -4.04
CA ARG A 262 -6.84 1.74 -5.12
C ARG A 262 -7.60 1.58 -6.44
N ASN A 263 -8.92 1.40 -6.39
CA ASN A 263 -9.72 1.27 -7.61
C ASN A 263 -9.89 2.63 -8.30
N VAL A 264 -10.02 3.70 -7.51
CA VAL A 264 -10.13 5.07 -8.02
C VAL A 264 -8.78 5.62 -8.49
N SER A 265 -7.70 5.37 -7.74
CA SER A 265 -6.35 5.82 -8.11
C SER A 265 -5.35 4.66 -8.01
N PRO A 266 -5.25 3.87 -9.09
CA PRO A 266 -4.51 2.61 -9.07
C PRO A 266 -3.00 2.77 -9.25
N ARG A 267 -2.49 3.97 -9.59
CA ARG A 267 -1.04 4.20 -9.74
C ARG A 267 -0.31 4.38 -8.42
N ASN A 268 -1.02 4.64 -7.33
CA ASN A 268 -0.43 4.77 -6.02
C ASN A 268 0.00 3.39 -5.51
N ILE A 269 1.29 3.08 -5.63
CA ILE A 269 1.80 1.73 -5.32
C ILE A 269 1.65 1.37 -3.84
N ASN A 270 1.73 2.37 -2.95
CA ASN A 270 1.67 2.15 -1.50
C ASN A 270 0.31 1.58 -1.09
N ARG A 271 -0.76 1.95 -1.80
CA ARG A 271 -2.09 1.37 -1.56
C ARG A 271 -2.15 -0.12 -1.86
N HIS A 272 -1.42 -0.58 -2.89
CA HIS A 272 -1.35 -2.01 -3.20
C HIS A 272 -0.44 -2.77 -2.22
N TYR A 273 0.63 -2.15 -1.70
CA TYR A 273 1.41 -2.77 -0.60
C TYR A 273 0.56 -2.93 0.66
N MET A 274 -0.10 -1.85 1.09
CA MET A 274 -0.97 -1.86 2.25
C MET A 274 -2.12 -2.87 2.09
N ALA A 275 -2.66 -3.00 0.88
CA ALA A 275 -3.63 -4.03 0.56
C ALA A 275 -3.10 -5.45 0.72
N VAL A 276 -1.88 -5.75 0.27
CA VAL A 276 -1.26 -7.06 0.46
C VAL A 276 -1.10 -7.36 1.94
N ASP A 277 -0.62 -6.39 2.73
CA ASP A 277 -0.41 -6.55 4.17
C ASP A 277 -1.72 -6.76 4.93
N LEU A 278 -2.75 -5.97 4.63
CA LEU A 278 -4.08 -6.13 5.23
C LEU A 278 -4.71 -7.46 4.84
N SER A 279 -4.61 -7.86 3.57
CA SER A 279 -5.16 -9.14 3.09
C SER A 279 -4.49 -10.34 3.77
N ARG A 280 -3.20 -10.23 4.12
CA ARG A 280 -2.48 -11.27 4.89
C ARG A 280 -3.05 -11.40 6.30
N ILE A 281 -3.28 -10.28 6.98
CA ILE A 281 -3.84 -10.23 8.34
C ILE A 281 -5.27 -10.78 8.37
N THR A 282 -6.10 -10.40 7.40
CA THR A 282 -7.51 -10.82 7.31
C THR A 282 -7.70 -12.20 6.66
N HIS A 283 -6.62 -12.92 6.34
CA HIS A 283 -6.64 -14.18 5.58
C HIS A 283 -7.43 -14.13 4.25
N ASP A 284 -7.42 -12.97 3.58
CA ASP A 284 -8.05 -12.76 2.28
C ASP A 284 -7.06 -13.08 1.16
N TYR A 285 -6.76 -14.36 0.98
CA TYR A 285 -5.70 -14.80 0.06
C TYR A 285 -5.98 -14.46 -1.41
N GLU A 286 -7.25 -14.41 -1.80
CA GLU A 286 -7.64 -13.99 -3.15
C GLU A 286 -7.30 -12.51 -3.37
N THR A 287 -7.74 -11.63 -2.46
CA THR A 287 -7.41 -10.20 -2.52
C THR A 287 -5.90 -9.98 -2.42
N GLN A 288 -5.20 -10.75 -1.58
CA GLN A 288 -3.74 -10.68 -1.46
C GLN A 288 -3.08 -10.96 -2.81
N PHE A 289 -3.50 -12.00 -3.52
CA PHE A 289 -2.96 -12.36 -4.82
C PHE A 289 -3.30 -11.33 -5.90
N GLU A 290 -4.54 -10.84 -5.94
CA GLU A 290 -4.93 -9.77 -6.88
C GLU A 290 -4.19 -8.45 -6.63
N ALA A 291 -4.02 -8.07 -5.36
CA ALA A 291 -3.24 -6.90 -4.97
C ALA A 291 -1.77 -7.03 -5.37
N ALA A 292 -1.15 -8.21 -5.16
CA ALA A 292 0.21 -8.47 -5.58
C ALA A 292 0.36 -8.42 -7.12
N LYS A 293 -0.59 -8.96 -7.88
CA LYS A 293 -0.57 -8.85 -9.36
C LYS A 293 -0.65 -7.39 -9.81
N ARG A 294 -1.48 -6.58 -9.13
CA ARG A 294 -1.57 -5.14 -9.37
C ARG A 294 -0.29 -4.40 -9.01
N LEU A 295 0.41 -4.80 -7.93
CA LEU A 295 1.75 -4.29 -7.62
C LEU A 295 2.67 -4.45 -8.84
N VAL A 296 2.81 -5.66 -9.39
CA VAL A 296 3.65 -5.87 -10.59
C VAL A 296 3.16 -5.05 -11.77
N LYS A 297 1.85 -4.98 -12.02
CA LYS A 297 1.29 -4.21 -13.12
C LYS A 297 1.65 -2.72 -13.06
N TYR A 298 1.51 -2.08 -11.89
CA TYR A 298 1.71 -0.64 -11.72
C TYR A 298 3.12 -0.25 -11.32
N ALA A 299 3.89 -1.17 -10.73
CA ALA A 299 5.30 -0.98 -10.44
C ALA A 299 6.17 -1.14 -11.68
N LYS A 300 5.71 -1.90 -12.69
CA LYS A 300 6.47 -2.15 -13.91
C LYS A 300 7.03 -0.84 -14.46
N ASN A 301 8.32 -0.85 -14.76
CA ASN A 301 9.07 0.29 -15.25
C ASN A 301 9.22 1.51 -14.31
N SER A 302 8.80 1.38 -13.06
CA SER A 302 8.93 2.44 -12.06
C SER A 302 10.15 2.22 -11.14
N ILE A 303 10.31 3.07 -10.12
CA ILE A 303 11.36 2.91 -9.10
C ILE A 303 11.16 1.65 -8.26
N HIS A 304 9.96 1.09 -8.36
CA HIS A 304 9.47 -0.05 -7.62
C HIS A 304 9.51 -1.35 -8.43
N ASP A 305 9.88 -1.30 -9.73
CA ASP A 305 10.10 -2.51 -10.54
C ASP A 305 11.37 -3.21 -10.08
N LYS A 306 11.22 -4.10 -9.11
CA LYS A 306 12.31 -4.86 -8.49
C LYS A 306 11.93 -6.34 -8.42
N PRO A 307 12.88 -7.28 -8.27
CA PRO A 307 12.52 -8.69 -8.20
C PRO A 307 11.55 -9.03 -7.05
N GLU A 308 11.60 -8.28 -5.95
CA GLU A 308 10.81 -8.53 -4.73
C GLU A 308 9.29 -8.44 -4.97
N ILE A 309 8.82 -7.57 -5.86
CA ILE A 309 7.38 -7.48 -6.17
C ILE A 309 6.88 -8.71 -6.93
N TYR A 310 7.72 -9.35 -7.75
CA TYR A 310 7.37 -10.60 -8.44
C TYR A 310 7.38 -11.79 -7.47
N LEU A 311 8.36 -11.82 -6.55
CA LEU A 311 8.37 -12.79 -5.46
C LEU A 311 7.13 -12.63 -4.56
N SER A 312 6.67 -11.41 -4.35
CA SER A 312 5.43 -11.15 -3.60
C SER A 312 4.20 -11.76 -4.28
N VAL A 313 4.12 -11.70 -5.62
CA VAL A 313 3.07 -12.41 -6.39
C VAL A 313 3.19 -13.92 -6.24
N ALA A 314 4.41 -14.46 -6.35
CA ALA A 314 4.63 -15.89 -6.22
C ALA A 314 4.20 -16.41 -4.83
N ARG A 315 4.58 -15.69 -3.76
CA ARG A 315 4.21 -15.99 -2.38
C ARG A 315 2.71 -15.93 -2.16
N ALA A 316 2.07 -14.83 -2.56
CA ALA A 316 0.62 -14.66 -2.42
C ALA A 316 -0.16 -15.72 -3.23
N GLY A 317 0.32 -16.06 -4.42
CA GLY A 317 -0.31 -17.09 -5.25
C GLY A 317 -0.16 -18.50 -4.67
N ILE A 318 0.96 -18.80 -4.01
CA ILE A 318 1.15 -20.05 -3.26
C ILE A 318 0.27 -20.07 -2.01
N ASP A 319 0.23 -18.98 -1.24
CA ASP A 319 -0.62 -18.83 -0.05
C ASP A 319 -2.11 -19.06 -0.42
N PHE A 320 -2.57 -18.48 -1.54
CA PHE A 320 -3.91 -18.72 -2.05
C PHE A 320 -4.12 -20.15 -2.54
N ALA A 321 -3.14 -20.72 -3.25
CA ALA A 321 -3.23 -22.10 -3.73
C ALA A 321 -3.29 -23.14 -2.59
N MET A 322 -2.76 -22.83 -1.40
CA MET A 322 -2.83 -23.68 -0.21
C MET A 322 -4.24 -23.77 0.39
N THR A 323 -5.10 -22.78 0.12
CA THR A 323 -6.45 -22.68 0.67
C THR A 323 -7.54 -22.91 -0.38
N ALA A 324 -7.17 -22.93 -1.66
CA ALA A 324 -8.05 -23.20 -2.79
C ALA A 324 -8.30 -24.70 -3.02
N GLU A 325 -9.34 -25.01 -3.79
CA GLU A 325 -9.61 -26.38 -4.24
C GLU A 325 -8.60 -26.86 -5.29
N SER A 326 -8.39 -28.18 -5.39
CA SER A 326 -7.39 -28.79 -6.28
C SER A 326 -7.47 -28.32 -7.74
N SER A 327 -8.68 -28.03 -8.25
CA SER A 327 -8.87 -27.56 -9.63
C SER A 327 -8.29 -26.15 -9.84
N GLU A 328 -8.44 -25.28 -8.85
CA GLU A 328 -7.96 -23.90 -8.83
C GLU A 328 -6.48 -23.80 -8.49
N THR A 329 -5.99 -24.63 -7.56
CA THR A 329 -4.57 -24.75 -7.22
C THR A 329 -3.70 -24.85 -8.48
N SER A 330 -4.12 -25.68 -9.45
CA SER A 330 -3.37 -25.85 -10.71
C SER A 330 -3.32 -24.58 -11.58
N LYS A 331 -4.39 -23.78 -11.60
CA LYS A 331 -4.47 -22.52 -12.35
C LYS A 331 -3.63 -21.43 -11.67
N LEU A 332 -3.68 -21.36 -10.35
CA LEU A 332 -2.90 -20.42 -9.54
C LEU A 332 -1.41 -20.69 -9.71
N LEU A 333 -0.99 -21.96 -9.61
CA LEU A 333 0.40 -22.34 -9.82
C LEU A 333 0.90 -21.99 -11.22
N LYS A 334 0.08 -22.12 -12.27
CA LYS A 334 0.45 -21.67 -13.63
C LYS A 334 0.74 -20.16 -13.67
N GLN A 335 -0.13 -19.34 -13.09
CA GLN A 335 0.08 -17.90 -12.99
C GLN A 335 1.36 -17.57 -12.20
N VAL A 336 1.61 -18.24 -11.08
CA VAL A 336 2.85 -18.08 -10.30
C VAL A 336 4.10 -18.34 -11.16
N HIS A 337 4.13 -19.43 -11.93
CA HIS A 337 5.25 -19.72 -12.83
C HIS A 337 5.43 -18.63 -13.91
N GLU A 338 4.36 -18.04 -14.42
CA GLU A 338 4.44 -16.95 -15.41
C GLU A 338 5.12 -15.71 -14.82
N TYR A 339 4.77 -15.31 -13.59
CA TYR A 339 5.42 -14.18 -12.92
C TYR A 339 6.88 -14.47 -12.55
N ILE A 340 7.21 -15.70 -12.12
CA ILE A 340 8.61 -16.11 -11.89
C ILE A 340 9.41 -16.04 -13.21
N LYS A 341 8.83 -16.50 -14.31
CA LYS A 341 9.46 -16.42 -15.64
C LYS A 341 9.67 -14.97 -16.06
N GLN A 342 8.67 -14.10 -15.86
CA GLN A 342 8.79 -12.67 -16.12
C GLN A 342 9.91 -12.04 -15.27
N MET A 343 9.97 -12.33 -13.97
CA MET A 343 11.03 -11.85 -13.08
C MET A 343 12.42 -12.25 -13.57
N ARG A 344 12.63 -13.54 -13.90
CA ARG A 344 13.93 -14.03 -14.40
C ARG A 344 14.32 -13.37 -15.71
N SER A 345 13.34 -13.07 -16.57
CA SER A 345 13.59 -12.36 -17.84
C SER A 345 13.96 -10.89 -17.60
N SER A 346 13.28 -10.20 -16.69
CA SER A 346 13.53 -8.78 -16.39
C SER A 346 14.79 -8.57 -15.55
N PHE A 347 15.14 -9.54 -14.68
CA PHE A 347 16.24 -9.42 -13.71
C PHE A 347 17.17 -10.65 -13.73
N PRO A 348 17.84 -10.95 -14.87
CA PRO A 348 18.65 -12.17 -15.02
C PRO A 348 19.89 -12.23 -14.11
N LYS A 349 20.29 -11.10 -13.51
CA LYS A 349 21.46 -11.00 -12.62
C LYS A 349 21.09 -10.91 -11.13
N ALA A 350 19.81 -10.98 -10.79
CA ALA A 350 19.39 -10.93 -9.40
C ALA A 350 19.79 -12.22 -8.68
N ASP A 351 20.54 -12.09 -7.57
CA ASP A 351 20.85 -13.24 -6.72
C ASP A 351 19.66 -13.55 -5.82
N LEU A 352 18.83 -14.49 -6.26
CA LEU A 352 17.60 -14.92 -5.60
C LEU A 352 17.56 -16.45 -5.44
N SER A 353 18.74 -17.09 -5.41
CA SER A 353 18.87 -18.54 -5.42
C SER A 353 18.11 -19.19 -4.26
N GLU A 354 18.34 -18.72 -3.03
CA GLU A 354 17.64 -19.23 -1.84
C GLU A 354 16.12 -18.98 -1.88
N GLN A 355 15.69 -17.78 -2.27
CA GLN A 355 14.27 -17.44 -2.39
C GLN A 355 13.57 -18.33 -3.42
N MET A 356 14.24 -18.63 -4.53
CA MET A 356 13.72 -19.56 -5.53
C MET A 356 13.64 -20.99 -4.99
N THR A 357 14.63 -21.47 -4.24
CA THR A 357 14.58 -22.79 -3.61
C THR A 357 13.40 -22.91 -2.65
N VAL A 358 13.12 -21.87 -1.85
CA VAL A 358 11.96 -21.82 -0.95
C VAL A 358 10.65 -21.89 -1.74
N ILE A 359 10.51 -21.06 -2.78
CA ILE A 359 9.32 -21.06 -3.66
C ILE A 359 9.12 -22.44 -4.31
N ASP A 360 10.18 -23.02 -4.88
CA ASP A 360 10.13 -24.33 -5.52
C ASP A 360 9.71 -25.43 -4.52
N ALA A 361 10.23 -25.39 -3.28
CA ALA A 361 9.83 -26.32 -2.23
C ALA A 361 8.34 -26.19 -1.86
N ARG A 362 7.82 -24.97 -1.69
CA ARG A 362 6.40 -24.76 -1.40
C ARG A 362 5.49 -25.20 -2.55
N MET A 363 5.95 -25.02 -3.80
CA MET A 363 5.22 -25.49 -4.98
C MET A 363 5.24 -27.02 -5.13
N LEU A 364 6.33 -27.69 -4.74
CA LEU A 364 6.39 -29.16 -4.65
C LEU A 364 5.45 -29.69 -3.57
N TYR A 365 5.37 -29.01 -2.43
CA TYR A 365 4.43 -29.37 -1.37
C TYR A 365 2.98 -29.35 -1.87
N LEU A 366 2.58 -28.31 -2.60
CA LEU A 366 1.24 -28.20 -3.21
C LEU A 366 0.93 -29.31 -4.24
N LYS A 367 1.97 -29.92 -4.83
CA LYS A 367 1.86 -31.07 -5.74
C LYS A 367 1.91 -32.42 -5.03
N ASP A 368 1.76 -32.43 -3.71
CA ASP A 368 1.84 -33.62 -2.85
C ASP A 368 3.24 -34.29 -2.86
N GLU A 369 4.29 -33.58 -3.27
CA GLU A 369 5.69 -34.04 -3.25
C GLU A 369 6.43 -33.58 -1.99
N SER A 370 5.83 -33.80 -0.80
CA SER A 370 6.34 -33.28 0.47
C SER A 370 7.77 -33.73 0.81
N HIS A 371 8.18 -34.93 0.38
CA HIS A 371 9.55 -35.42 0.61
C HIS A 371 10.57 -34.61 -0.20
N ASN A 372 10.26 -34.31 -1.46
CA ASN A 372 11.14 -33.52 -2.34
C ASN A 372 11.20 -32.06 -1.86
N ALA A 373 10.07 -31.50 -1.43
CA ALA A 373 10.01 -30.19 -0.79
C ALA A 373 10.93 -30.11 0.43
N LYS A 374 10.83 -31.10 1.34
CA LYS A 374 11.68 -31.18 2.53
C LYS A 374 13.16 -31.30 2.18
N ALA A 375 13.51 -32.16 1.22
CA ALA A 375 14.89 -32.34 0.78
C ALA A 375 15.53 -31.05 0.22
N LEU A 376 14.75 -30.19 -0.45
CA LEU A 376 15.22 -28.86 -0.87
C LEU A 376 15.46 -27.94 0.33
N LEU A 377 14.57 -27.96 1.32
CA LEU A 377 14.68 -27.10 2.51
C LEU A 377 15.81 -27.53 3.45
N ASP A 378 16.09 -28.83 3.56
CA ASP A 378 17.22 -29.36 4.35
C ASP A 378 18.59 -28.89 3.83
N GLN A 379 18.67 -28.49 2.55
CA GLN A 379 19.88 -27.88 1.97
C GLN A 379 20.09 -26.43 2.42
N LEU A 380 19.03 -25.76 2.91
CA LEU A 380 19.09 -24.38 3.35
C LEU A 380 19.56 -24.30 4.81
N SER A 381 20.75 -23.76 5.03
CA SER A 381 21.25 -23.50 6.39
C SER A 381 20.50 -22.35 7.08
N ASN A 382 20.41 -22.40 8.42
CA ASN A 382 19.89 -21.30 9.27
C ASN A 382 20.98 -20.37 9.80
N THR A 383 22.21 -20.43 9.28
CA THR A 383 23.38 -19.72 9.84
C THR A 383 23.50 -18.26 9.41
N ARG A 384 22.62 -17.75 8.54
CA ARG A 384 22.66 -16.37 8.01
C ARG A 384 21.31 -15.64 8.02
N LEU A 385 20.51 -15.81 9.08
CA LEU A 385 19.19 -15.17 9.18
C LEU A 385 19.29 -13.63 9.09
N GLU A 386 20.32 -13.04 9.69
CA GLU A 386 20.49 -11.57 9.75
C GLU A 386 20.74 -10.91 8.38
N ALA A 387 21.31 -11.66 7.42
CA ALA A 387 21.62 -11.14 6.08
C ALA A 387 20.42 -11.13 5.14
N GLN A 388 19.34 -11.82 5.49
CA GLN A 388 18.16 -11.98 4.64
C GLN A 388 17.12 -10.90 4.89
N SER A 389 16.29 -10.62 3.88
CA SER A 389 15.13 -9.75 4.06
C SER A 389 14.06 -10.44 4.90
N MET A 390 13.27 -9.65 5.65
CA MET A 390 12.20 -10.17 6.51
C MET A 390 11.18 -11.00 5.73
N GLU A 391 10.83 -10.54 4.53
CA GLU A 391 9.95 -11.25 3.60
C GLU A 391 10.53 -12.59 3.13
N ALA A 392 11.84 -12.70 2.91
CA ALA A 392 12.48 -13.97 2.56
C ALA A 392 12.50 -14.93 3.77
N LEU A 393 12.76 -14.42 4.97
CA LEU A 393 12.70 -15.20 6.20
C LEU A 393 11.30 -15.72 6.48
N LEU A 394 10.28 -14.87 6.33
CA LEU A 394 8.88 -15.26 6.53
C LEU A 394 8.48 -16.40 5.58
N ASP A 395 8.80 -16.26 4.29
CA ASP A 395 8.50 -17.28 3.29
C ASP A 395 9.23 -18.61 3.61
N LYS A 396 10.49 -18.53 4.05
CA LYS A 396 11.27 -19.69 4.52
C LYS A 396 10.64 -20.34 5.74
N ALA A 397 10.15 -19.56 6.71
CA ALA A 397 9.46 -20.08 7.89
C ALA A 397 8.17 -20.82 7.51
N LYS A 398 7.35 -20.23 6.61
CA LYS A 398 6.15 -20.90 6.07
C LYS A 398 6.49 -22.22 5.40
N ALA A 399 7.52 -22.23 4.55
CA ALA A 399 7.96 -23.44 3.86
C ALA A 399 8.42 -24.55 4.83
N PHE A 400 9.20 -24.20 5.86
CA PHE A 400 9.60 -25.14 6.90
C PHE A 400 8.40 -25.70 7.67
N HIS A 401 7.43 -24.85 8.01
CA HIS A 401 6.21 -25.30 8.68
C HIS A 401 5.41 -26.26 7.80
N ASP A 402 5.22 -25.93 6.52
CA ASP A 402 4.44 -26.75 5.58
C ASP A 402 4.99 -28.19 5.49
N VAL A 403 6.32 -28.37 5.52
CA VAL A 403 6.98 -29.71 5.47
C VAL A 403 7.17 -30.38 6.83
N GLY A 404 6.64 -29.80 7.91
CA GLY A 404 6.70 -30.39 9.27
C GLY A 404 7.95 -30.06 10.09
N LEU A 405 8.80 -29.14 9.63
CA LEU A 405 9.99 -28.68 10.35
C LEU A 405 9.64 -27.47 11.25
N HIS A 406 8.74 -27.69 12.22
CA HIS A 406 8.12 -26.63 13.01
C HIS A 406 9.12 -25.83 13.86
N ASP A 407 10.10 -26.48 14.49
CA ASP A 407 11.09 -25.79 15.33
C ASP A 407 11.92 -24.79 14.52
N ASN A 408 12.26 -25.14 13.27
CA ASN A 408 12.95 -24.23 12.35
C ASN A 408 12.06 -23.04 12.01
N ALA A 409 10.78 -23.29 11.71
CA ALA A 409 9.83 -22.23 11.39
C ALA A 409 9.67 -21.23 12.55
N LEU A 410 9.44 -21.73 13.77
CA LEU A 410 9.28 -20.89 14.97
C LEU A 410 10.56 -20.12 15.30
N THR A 411 11.73 -20.75 15.17
CA THR A 411 13.03 -20.08 15.37
C THR A 411 13.18 -18.88 14.43
N ILE A 412 12.78 -19.02 13.16
CA ILE A 412 12.85 -17.94 12.18
C ILE A 412 11.83 -16.85 12.51
N LEU A 413 10.58 -17.20 12.87
CA LEU A 413 9.55 -16.22 13.23
C LEU A 413 9.91 -15.42 14.48
N ASP A 414 10.51 -16.06 15.48
CA ASP A 414 11.02 -15.38 16.68
C ASP A 414 12.16 -14.41 16.33
N ALA A 415 13.04 -14.79 15.38
CA ALA A 415 14.11 -13.91 14.90
C ALA A 415 13.56 -12.69 14.13
N ILE A 416 12.54 -12.88 13.28
CA ILE A 416 11.86 -11.78 12.58
C ILE A 416 11.21 -10.85 13.61
N THR A 417 10.45 -11.39 14.56
CA THR A 417 9.76 -10.63 15.62
C THR A 417 10.74 -9.75 16.39
N LYS A 418 11.87 -10.33 16.82
CA LYS A 418 12.93 -9.60 17.54
C LYS A 418 13.48 -8.44 16.72
N ARG A 419 13.74 -8.64 15.42
CA ARG A 419 14.27 -7.60 14.53
C ARG A 419 13.22 -6.52 14.22
N CYS A 420 11.94 -6.86 14.12
CA CYS A 420 10.86 -5.87 13.98
C CYS A 420 10.76 -4.96 15.20
N ILE A 421 10.85 -5.51 16.42
CA ILE A 421 10.78 -4.72 17.66
C ILE A 421 11.97 -3.75 17.78
N GLN A 422 13.14 -4.15 17.28
CA GLN A 422 14.36 -3.34 17.35
C GLN A 422 14.42 -2.23 16.30
N ASP A 423 13.70 -2.38 15.18
CA ASP A 423 13.71 -1.42 14.09
C ASP A 423 12.46 -0.55 14.11
N SER A 424 12.59 0.65 14.69
CA SER A 424 11.54 1.68 14.74
C SER A 424 10.97 2.11 13.38
N LYS A 425 11.61 1.74 12.26
CA LYS A 425 11.15 2.06 10.91
C LYS A 425 10.18 1.02 10.33
N GLN A 426 9.95 -0.10 11.01
CA GLN A 426 9.08 -1.15 10.51
C GLN A 426 7.60 -0.79 10.67
N SER A 427 6.79 -1.25 9.72
CA SER A 427 5.35 -1.07 9.75
C SER A 427 4.73 -1.81 10.93
N GLU A 428 3.88 -1.13 11.69
CA GLU A 428 3.09 -1.73 12.77
C GLU A 428 2.22 -2.90 12.26
N LEU A 429 1.70 -2.79 11.03
CA LEU A 429 0.97 -3.87 10.36
C LEU A 429 1.82 -5.11 10.17
N PHE A 430 3.07 -4.95 9.75
CA PHE A 430 3.96 -6.09 9.53
C PHE A 430 4.29 -6.78 10.85
N LEU A 431 4.53 -6.02 11.93
CA LEU A 431 4.72 -6.59 13.26
C LEU A 431 3.49 -7.37 13.74
N HIS A 432 2.29 -6.79 13.58
CA HIS A 432 1.03 -7.47 13.92
C HIS A 432 0.88 -8.80 13.18
N TYR A 433 1.08 -8.78 11.87
CA TYR A 433 1.00 -9.97 11.03
C TYR A 433 2.01 -11.06 11.42
N ILE A 434 3.26 -10.69 11.71
CA ILE A 434 4.28 -11.66 12.13
C ILE A 434 3.92 -12.28 13.48
N GLN A 435 3.36 -11.51 14.41
CA GLN A 435 2.89 -12.04 15.70
C GLN A 435 1.73 -13.03 15.49
N GLN A 436 0.76 -12.66 14.66
CA GLN A 436 -0.35 -13.53 14.26
C GLN A 436 0.15 -14.85 13.64
N GLU A 437 0.99 -14.78 12.60
CA GLU A 437 1.57 -15.98 11.96
C GLU A 437 2.35 -16.84 12.96
N ARG A 438 3.13 -16.23 13.86
CA ARG A 438 3.88 -16.96 14.88
C ARG A 438 2.97 -17.70 15.86
N GLU A 439 1.90 -17.06 16.32
CA GLU A 439 0.92 -17.70 17.21
C GLU A 439 0.15 -18.82 16.52
N GLU A 440 -0.30 -18.60 15.29
CA GLU A 440 -1.03 -19.59 14.51
C GLU A 440 -0.16 -20.80 14.20
N LYS A 441 1.10 -20.59 13.79
CA LYS A 441 2.02 -21.67 13.43
C LYS A 441 2.47 -22.51 14.64
N ASP A 442 2.47 -21.93 15.83
CA ASP A 442 2.72 -22.66 17.09
C ASP A 442 1.52 -23.54 17.49
N LYS A 443 0.31 -22.97 17.43
CA LYS A 443 -0.95 -23.66 17.79
C LYS A 443 -1.39 -24.69 16.74
N ILE A 444 -1.19 -24.39 15.47
CA ILE A 444 -1.70 -25.14 14.31
C ILE A 444 -0.53 -25.75 13.55
N ARG A 445 -0.30 -27.04 13.78
CA ARG A 445 0.84 -27.79 13.22
C ARG A 445 0.62 -28.36 11.82
N HIS A 446 -0.62 -28.31 11.32
CA HIS A 446 -0.96 -28.91 10.04
C HIS A 446 -1.34 -27.83 9.03
N SER A 447 -1.03 -28.09 7.76
CA SER A 447 -1.42 -27.21 6.66
C SER A 447 -2.95 -27.20 6.48
N PRO A 448 -3.51 -26.12 5.87
CA PRO A 448 -4.92 -26.04 5.49
C PRO A 448 -5.50 -27.32 4.86
N LYS A 449 -4.78 -27.90 3.89
CA LYS A 449 -5.18 -29.10 3.15
C LYS A 449 -5.24 -30.34 4.04
N ASN A 450 -4.26 -30.49 4.93
CA ASN A 450 -4.19 -31.62 5.86
C ASN A 450 -5.25 -31.52 6.96
N LEU A 451 -5.49 -30.33 7.51
CA LEU A 451 -6.56 -30.08 8.49
C LEU A 451 -7.92 -30.44 7.91
N THR A 452 -8.23 -29.94 6.71
CA THR A 452 -9.53 -30.16 6.07
C THR A 452 -9.76 -31.65 5.79
N SER A 453 -8.75 -32.33 5.24
CA SER A 453 -8.83 -33.77 4.95
C SER A 453 -8.96 -34.61 6.21
N SER A 454 -8.18 -34.30 7.26
CA SER A 454 -8.23 -34.96 8.56
C SER A 454 -9.60 -34.78 9.24
N ALA A 455 -10.13 -33.54 9.24
CA ALA A 455 -11.41 -33.21 9.84
C ALA A 455 -12.56 -33.99 9.20
N VAL A 456 -12.61 -34.05 7.86
CA VAL A 456 -13.62 -34.82 7.12
C VAL A 456 -13.54 -36.32 7.45
N ASN A 457 -12.33 -36.88 7.48
CA ASN A 457 -12.14 -38.30 7.81
C ASN A 457 -12.59 -38.62 9.25
N GLN A 458 -12.22 -37.79 10.21
CA GLN A 458 -12.62 -37.97 11.62
C GLN A 458 -14.13 -37.83 11.80
N TYR A 459 -14.74 -36.89 11.09
CA TYR A 459 -16.18 -36.68 11.09
C TYR A 459 -16.92 -37.91 10.54
N GLN A 460 -16.45 -38.48 9.42
CA GLN A 460 -17.00 -39.72 8.85
C GLN A 460 -16.85 -40.94 9.75
N GLN A 461 -15.78 -40.97 10.56
CA GLN A 461 -15.53 -42.02 11.56
C GLN A 461 -16.34 -41.83 12.85
N GLY A 462 -17.13 -40.77 12.97
CA GLY A 462 -17.92 -40.46 14.18
C GLY A 462 -17.10 -39.84 15.31
N ASN A 463 -15.82 -39.53 15.10
CA ASN A 463 -14.98 -38.83 16.08
C ASN A 463 -15.22 -37.31 16.00
N LEU A 464 -16.39 -36.88 16.49
CA LEU A 464 -16.87 -35.51 16.35
C LEU A 464 -15.98 -34.47 17.07
N ASP A 465 -15.41 -34.80 18.22
CA ASP A 465 -14.58 -33.86 18.98
C ASP A 465 -13.28 -33.51 18.24
N ALA A 466 -12.60 -34.54 17.72
CA ALA A 466 -11.37 -34.32 16.94
C ALA A 466 -11.68 -33.61 15.62
N ALA A 467 -12.79 -33.95 14.96
CA ALA A 467 -13.23 -33.29 13.74
C ALA A 467 -13.54 -31.80 13.98
N LEU A 468 -14.25 -31.48 15.06
CA LEU A 468 -14.56 -30.11 15.46
C LEU A 468 -13.29 -29.29 15.70
N GLU A 469 -12.31 -29.85 16.41
CA GLU A 469 -11.05 -29.15 16.66
C GLU A 469 -10.30 -28.87 15.36
N ASN A 470 -10.19 -29.86 14.46
CA ASN A 470 -9.55 -29.65 13.16
C ASN A 470 -10.31 -28.68 12.27
N PHE A 471 -11.65 -28.67 12.29
CA PHE A 471 -12.45 -27.67 11.58
C PHE A 471 -12.28 -26.26 12.17
N ARG A 472 -12.17 -26.13 13.50
CA ARG A 472 -11.88 -24.84 14.15
C ARG A 472 -10.53 -24.30 13.71
N GLN A 473 -9.48 -25.14 13.77
CA GLN A 473 -8.14 -24.77 13.31
C GLN A 473 -8.12 -24.41 11.83
N ALA A 474 -8.81 -25.19 10.98
CA ALA A 474 -8.94 -24.88 9.56
C ALA A 474 -9.67 -23.54 9.33
N PHE A 475 -10.72 -23.25 10.10
CA PHE A 475 -11.47 -22.00 10.00
C PHE A 475 -10.67 -20.80 10.53
N THR A 476 -9.80 -20.97 11.53
CA THR A 476 -8.89 -19.91 11.99
C THR A 476 -7.99 -19.40 10.85
N ILE A 477 -7.42 -20.29 10.05
CA ILE A 477 -6.51 -19.92 8.95
C ILE A 477 -7.21 -19.73 7.59
N MET A 478 -8.49 -20.09 7.49
CA MET A 478 -9.34 -19.89 6.29
C MET A 478 -10.73 -19.34 6.69
N PRO A 479 -10.80 -18.20 7.38
CA PRO A 479 -12.06 -17.67 7.93
C PRO A 479 -13.04 -17.22 6.85
N LYS A 480 -12.54 -16.93 5.64
CA LYS A 480 -13.34 -16.52 4.48
C LYS A 480 -13.80 -17.68 3.58
N ASN A 481 -13.55 -18.95 3.96
CA ASN A 481 -13.92 -20.11 3.14
C ASN A 481 -15.33 -20.66 3.52
N PRO A 482 -16.35 -20.55 2.65
CA PRO A 482 -17.73 -20.96 2.96
C PRO A 482 -17.88 -22.47 3.17
N SER A 483 -17.11 -23.29 2.43
CA SER A 483 -17.14 -24.74 2.54
C SER A 483 -16.67 -25.22 3.92
N ILE A 484 -15.61 -24.58 4.45
CA ILE A 484 -15.06 -24.90 5.77
C ILE A 484 -15.98 -24.39 6.88
N ALA A 485 -16.49 -23.17 6.75
CA ALA A 485 -17.49 -22.61 7.64
C ALA A 485 -18.72 -23.53 7.76
N LEU A 486 -19.22 -24.03 6.63
CA LEU A 486 -20.36 -24.96 6.59
C LEU A 486 -20.05 -26.30 7.26
N ASN A 487 -18.86 -26.87 7.01
CA ASN A 487 -18.45 -28.12 7.65
C ASN A 487 -18.32 -27.96 9.18
N LEU A 488 -17.71 -26.86 9.63
CA LEU A 488 -17.58 -26.52 11.05
C LEU A 488 -18.96 -26.33 11.70
N LEU A 489 -19.83 -25.55 11.06
CA LEU A 489 -21.19 -25.29 11.55
C LEU A 489 -22.01 -26.57 11.66
N GLN A 490 -21.90 -27.46 10.66
CA GLN A 490 -22.57 -28.75 10.67
C GLN A 490 -22.08 -29.65 11.82
N ALA A 491 -20.76 -29.77 11.98
CA ALA A 491 -20.18 -30.54 13.07
C ALA A 491 -20.58 -29.98 14.44
N ALA A 492 -20.65 -28.64 14.55
CA ALA A 492 -21.07 -27.97 15.78
C ALA A 492 -22.54 -28.24 16.09
N ALA A 493 -23.44 -28.11 15.12
CA ALA A 493 -24.88 -28.35 15.30
C ALA A 493 -25.17 -29.78 15.78
N ILE A 494 -24.48 -30.78 15.21
CA ILE A 494 -24.63 -32.18 15.62
C ILE A 494 -24.10 -32.39 17.03
N SER A 495 -22.92 -31.84 17.35
CA SER A 495 -22.35 -31.94 18.70
C SER A 495 -23.26 -31.30 19.76
N ILE A 496 -23.88 -30.15 19.46
CA ILE A 496 -24.83 -29.49 20.37
C ILE A 496 -26.07 -30.37 20.60
N ARG A 497 -26.61 -30.96 19.53
CA ARG A 497 -27.75 -31.88 19.63
C ARG A 497 -27.43 -33.12 20.46
N ASP A 498 -26.23 -33.69 20.30
CA ASP A 498 -25.87 -34.97 20.91
C ASP A 498 -25.37 -34.81 22.37
N LYS A 499 -24.73 -33.69 22.73
CA LYS A 499 -24.12 -33.47 24.06
C LYS A 499 -24.87 -32.48 24.96
N GLY A 500 -25.88 -31.78 24.44
CA GLY A 500 -26.63 -30.75 25.18
C GLY A 500 -25.86 -29.43 25.37
N GLN A 501 -26.59 -28.35 25.66
CA GLN A 501 -26.20 -26.91 25.65
C GLN A 501 -25.02 -26.45 26.55
N SER A 502 -23.97 -27.23 26.77
CA SER A 502 -22.82 -26.81 27.58
C SER A 502 -21.72 -26.13 26.73
N LYS A 503 -21.72 -24.79 26.70
CA LYS A 503 -20.65 -23.90 26.20
C LYS A 503 -20.25 -24.11 24.72
N TYR A 504 -21.16 -23.83 23.79
CA TYR A 504 -20.75 -23.59 22.41
C TYR A 504 -20.42 -22.12 22.18
N ASP A 505 -19.42 -21.90 21.35
CA ASP A 505 -18.95 -20.58 20.96
C ASP A 505 -19.97 -19.92 20.00
N LYS A 506 -20.83 -19.06 20.57
CA LYS A 506 -21.87 -18.33 19.81
C LYS A 506 -21.25 -17.43 18.74
N GLU A 507 -20.06 -16.90 19.00
CA GLU A 507 -19.34 -16.04 18.07
C GLU A 507 -18.86 -16.85 16.87
N MET A 508 -18.26 -18.03 17.09
CA MET A 508 -17.89 -18.95 16.01
C MET A 508 -19.09 -19.32 15.13
N VAL A 509 -20.24 -19.64 15.72
CA VAL A 509 -21.47 -19.97 14.98
C VAL A 509 -21.92 -18.80 14.13
N ARG A 510 -21.95 -17.58 14.70
CA ARG A 510 -22.29 -16.35 13.97
C ARG A 510 -21.32 -16.09 12.81
N ASN A 511 -20.01 -16.20 13.07
CA ASN A 511 -18.98 -15.99 12.05
C ASN A 511 -19.10 -17.00 10.91
N CYS A 512 -19.34 -18.28 11.22
CA CYS A 512 -19.59 -19.28 10.18
C CYS A 512 -20.82 -18.93 9.34
N MET A 513 -21.92 -18.47 9.96
CA MET A 513 -23.12 -18.07 9.23
C MET A 513 -22.86 -16.87 8.32
N ILE A 514 -22.17 -15.84 8.81
CA ILE A 514 -21.78 -14.67 8.01
C ILE A 514 -20.91 -15.09 6.82
N THR A 515 -19.88 -15.91 7.03
CA THR A 515 -19.01 -16.40 5.94
C THR A 515 -19.79 -17.20 4.90
N ILE A 516 -20.74 -18.03 5.33
CA ILE A 516 -21.57 -18.82 4.41
C ILE A 516 -22.51 -17.91 3.61
N GLU A 517 -23.16 -16.95 4.25
CA GLU A 517 -24.16 -16.07 3.62
C GLU A 517 -23.52 -15.07 2.65
N ASN A 518 -22.28 -14.65 2.91
CA ASN A 518 -21.50 -13.80 2.00
C ASN A 518 -20.77 -14.59 0.92
N GLY A 519 -20.74 -15.93 1.03
CA GLY A 519 -20.01 -16.84 0.16
C GLY A 519 -20.84 -17.45 -0.96
N ALA A 520 -20.16 -17.98 -1.96
CA ALA A 520 -20.81 -18.80 -3.00
C ALA A 520 -20.86 -20.26 -2.54
N LEU A 521 -22.06 -20.81 -2.39
CA LEU A 521 -22.29 -22.23 -2.17
C LEU A 521 -22.80 -22.89 -3.47
N ASN A 522 -22.48 -24.16 -3.65
CA ASN A 522 -23.15 -24.98 -4.65
C ASN A 522 -24.53 -25.47 -4.14
N ALA A 523 -25.37 -25.97 -5.04
CA ALA A 523 -26.74 -26.37 -4.70
C ALA A 523 -26.82 -27.46 -3.59
N GLU A 524 -25.83 -28.35 -3.50
CA GLU A 524 -25.78 -29.37 -2.45
C GLU A 524 -25.40 -28.76 -1.09
N GLN A 525 -24.43 -27.85 -1.08
CA GLN A 525 -24.03 -27.10 0.10
C GLN A 525 -25.15 -26.21 0.62
N ASP A 526 -25.92 -25.55 -0.26
CA ASP A 526 -27.08 -24.75 0.11
C ASP A 526 -28.15 -25.59 0.83
N GLN A 527 -28.50 -26.75 0.25
CA GLN A 527 -29.44 -27.67 0.90
C GLN A 527 -28.95 -28.15 2.26
N ARG A 528 -27.64 -28.41 2.37
CA ARG A 528 -27.01 -28.81 3.63
C ARG A 528 -27.06 -27.67 4.66
N TYR A 529 -26.80 -26.44 4.24
CA TYR A 529 -26.87 -25.26 5.10
C TYR A 529 -28.27 -25.00 5.64
N HIS A 530 -29.31 -25.14 4.80
CA HIS A 530 -30.70 -25.03 5.25
C HIS A 530 -31.06 -26.04 6.35
N LYS A 531 -30.65 -27.30 6.20
CA LYS A 531 -30.85 -28.34 7.23
C LYS A 531 -30.12 -28.01 8.53
N VAL A 532 -28.88 -27.50 8.44
CA VAL A 532 -28.10 -27.10 9.62
C VAL A 532 -28.77 -25.92 10.33
N LYS A 533 -29.31 -24.95 9.59
CA LYS A 533 -30.10 -23.83 10.15
C LYS A 533 -31.34 -24.29 10.90
N GLU A 534 -32.07 -25.29 10.37
CA GLU A 534 -33.22 -25.87 11.07
C GLU A 534 -32.80 -26.51 12.39
N ILE A 535 -31.75 -27.31 12.39
CA ILE A 535 -31.20 -27.92 13.62
C ILE A 535 -30.82 -26.85 14.65
N LEU A 536 -30.14 -25.78 14.23
CA LEU A 536 -29.75 -24.71 15.14
C LEU A 536 -30.95 -23.94 15.71
N ARG A 537 -32.01 -23.73 14.93
CA ARG A 537 -33.26 -23.10 15.39
C ARG A 537 -34.02 -23.95 16.40
N GLU A 538 -33.94 -25.28 16.29
CA GLU A 538 -34.53 -26.20 17.26
C GLU A 538 -33.76 -26.23 18.60
N LEU A 539 -32.54 -25.68 18.63
CA LEU A 539 -31.62 -25.67 19.78
C LEU A 539 -31.58 -24.32 20.52
N ASP A 540 -32.16 -23.25 19.95
CA ASP A 540 -32.42 -21.95 20.58
C ASP A 540 -33.74 -21.97 21.38
#